data_AF-A0A917WD70-F1
#
_entry.id   AF-A0A917WD70-F1
#
_cell.length_a   1.000
_cell.length_b   1.000
_cell.length_c   1.000
_cell.angle_alpha   90.00
_cell.angle_beta   90.00
_cell.angle_gamma   90.00
#
_symmetry.space_group_name_H-M   'P 1'
#
loop_
_entity.id
_entity.type
_entity.pdbx_description
1 polymer ?
#
loop_
_entity_poly.entity_id
_entity_poly.type
_entity_poly.pdbx_seq_one_letter_code
_entity_poly.pdbx_strand_id
1 'polypeptide(L)' 'MKALPEETFWMICRKPTHPNAKPEPKQLYQSYLSAKRAAIDMAAKTNADFVVLTCTDVFRPTDRLLDHGLF' A
#
# COMPACT_ATOMS: atom_id res chain seq x y z
N MET A 1 -0.18 0.57 -19.82
CA MET A 1 -0.33 0.96 -18.40
C MET A 1 -1.63 0.35 -17.91
N LYS A 2 -1.59 -0.57 -16.93
CA LYS A 2 -2.80 -1.18 -16.33
C LYS A 2 -3.54 -0.05 -15.61
N ALA A 3 -4.80 0.20 -15.95
CA ALA A 3 -5.62 1.18 -15.24
C ALA A 3 -5.71 0.76 -13.77
N LEU A 4 -5.39 1.67 -12.86
CA LEU A 4 -5.52 1.42 -11.43
C LEU A 4 -7.02 1.28 -11.11
N PRO A 5 -7.40 0.46 -10.10
CA PRO A 5 -8.79 0.37 -9.67
C PRO A 5 -9.36 1.77 -9.37
N GLU A 6 -10.64 1.99 -9.68
CA GLU A 6 -11.33 3.29 -9.59
C GLU A 6 -11.22 3.98 -8.21
N GLU A 7 -10.88 3.23 -7.15
CA GLU A 7 -10.63 3.74 -5.80
C GLU A 7 -9.14 3.67 -5.44
N THR A 8 -8.28 4.39 -6.18
CA THR A 8 -6.86 4.48 -5.82
C THR A 8 -6.69 5.32 -4.55
N PHE A 9 -6.60 4.66 -3.41
CA PHE A 9 -6.18 5.29 -2.15
C PHE A 9 -4.69 5.05 -1.89
N TRP A 10 -4.07 5.99 -1.20
CA TRP A 10 -2.66 5.91 -0.81
C TRP A 10 -2.56 5.79 0.71
N MET A 11 -1.64 4.97 1.20
CA MET A 11 -1.32 4.88 2.62
C MET A 11 0.18 4.96 2.82
N ILE A 12 0.62 5.21 4.05
CA ILE A 12 2.02 5.07 4.44
C ILE A 12 2.16 4.06 5.57
N CYS A 13 3.22 3.28 5.56
CA CYS A 13 3.60 2.44 6.69
C CYS A 13 5.13 2.40 6.85
N ARG A 14 5.60 1.96 8.02
CA ARG A 14 7.02 1.64 8.19
C ARG A 14 7.37 0.48 7.26
N LYS A 15 8.52 0.55 6.59
CA LYS A 15 8.98 -0.49 5.68
C LYS A 15 9.01 -1.86 6.39
N PRO A 16 8.23 -2.85 5.94
CA PRO A 16 8.28 -4.19 6.52
C PRO A 16 9.68 -4.80 6.35
N THR A 17 10.27 -5.30 7.42
CA THR A 17 11.63 -5.90 7.41
C THR A 17 11.62 -7.42 7.40
N HIS A 18 10.47 -8.05 7.63
CA HIS A 18 10.27 -9.49 7.61
C HIS A 18 8.83 -9.85 7.18
N PRO A 19 8.57 -11.07 6.67
CA PRO A 19 7.25 -11.45 6.14
C PRO A 19 6.08 -11.28 7.11
N ASN A 20 6.32 -11.47 8.40
CA ASN A 20 5.30 -11.36 9.45
C ASN A 20 5.24 -9.97 10.09
N ALA A 21 5.94 -8.98 9.52
CA ALA A 21 5.91 -7.62 10.04
C ALA A 21 4.51 -7.06 9.82
N LYS A 22 3.87 -6.60 10.90
CA LYS A 22 2.57 -5.94 10.79
C LYS A 22 2.81 -4.53 10.25
N PRO A 23 2.40 -4.20 9.02
CA PRO A 23 2.38 -2.80 8.62
C PRO A 23 1.40 -2.09 9.55
N GLU A 24 1.81 -0.95 10.11
CA GLU A 24 0.94 -0.05 10.87
C GLU A 24 0.58 1.14 9.97
N PRO A 25 -0.37 0.96 9.02
CA PRO A 25 -0.76 2.05 8.16
C PRO A 25 -1.58 3.07 8.96
N LYS A 26 -1.14 4.34 8.94
CA LYS A 26 -1.69 5.35 9.85
C LYS A 26 -2.89 6.11 9.29
N GLN A 27 -2.94 6.33 7.98
CA GLN A 27 -3.90 7.25 7.36
C GLN A 27 -4.06 6.99 5.86
N LEU A 28 -5.28 7.21 5.35
CA LEU A 28 -5.59 7.23 3.92
C LEU A 28 -5.35 8.64 3.34
N TYR A 29 -4.73 8.69 2.17
CA TYR A 29 -4.47 9.91 1.42
C TYR A 29 -5.13 9.83 0.04
N GLN A 30 -5.72 10.95 -0.37
CA GLN A 30 -6.39 11.09 -1.67
C GLN A 30 -5.41 11.26 -2.85
N SER A 31 -4.13 11.52 -2.59
CA SER A 31 -3.12 11.67 -3.64
C SER A 31 -1.78 11.06 -3.24
N TYR A 32 -1.05 10.57 -4.24
CA TYR A 32 0.32 10.09 -4.06
C TYR A 32 1.24 11.17 -3.47
N LEU A 33 1.08 12.43 -3.91
CA LEU A 33 1.92 13.54 -3.44
C LEU A 33 1.71 13.78 -1.94
N SER A 34 0.47 13.74 -1.47
CA SER A 34 0.15 13.89 -0.05
C SER A 34 0.74 12.73 0.77
N ALA A 35 0.60 11.49 0.29
CA ALA A 35 1.18 10.33 0.96
C ALA A 35 2.71 10.39 1.00
N LYS A 36 3.35 10.78 -0.11
CA LYS A 36 4.81 10.94 -0.21
C LYS A 36 5.33 11.98 0.78
N ARG A 37 4.68 13.14 0.88
CA ARG A 37 5.03 14.18 1.86
C ARG A 37 4.96 13.64 3.28
N ALA A 38 3.86 12.97 3.62
CA ALA A 38 3.68 12.38 4.94
C ALA A 38 4.71 11.28 5.26
N ALA A 39 5.09 10.45 4.28
CA ALA A 39 6.12 9.43 4.44
C ALA A 39 7.50 10.06 4.75
N ILE A 40 7.87 11.12 4.02
CA ILE A 40 9.13 11.85 4.24
C ILE A 40 9.13 12.47 5.65
N ASP A 41 8.04 13.14 6.05
CA ASP A 41 7.93 13.74 7.38
C ASP A 41 8.05 12.70 8.49
N MET A 42 7.42 11.53 8.32
CA MET A 42 7.50 10.44 9.29
C MET A 42 8.89 9.81 9.36
N ALA A 43 9.56 9.63 8.22
CA ALA A 43 10.92 9.11 8.17
C ALA A 43 11.89 10.04 8.90
N ALA A 44 11.79 11.36 8.67
CA ALA A 44 12.59 12.36 9.37
C ALA A 44 12.34 12.37 10.89
N LYS A 45 11.08 12.27 11.32
CA LYS A 45 10.71 12.31 12.75
C LYS A 45 11.15 11.07 13.54
N THR A 46 11.24 9.92 12.89
CA THR A 46 11.43 8.62 13.57
C THR A 46 12.76 7.95 13.23
N ASN A 47 13.53 8.54 12.31
CA ASN A 47 14.77 7.96 11.79
C ASN A 47 14.59 6.52 11.28
N ALA A 48 13.51 6.27 10.54
CA ALA A 48 13.14 4.96 10.02
C ALA A 48 12.59 5.05 8.59
N ASP A 49 12.72 3.98 7.82
CA ASP A 49 12.18 3.91 6.46
C ASP A 49 10.65 3.82 6.46
N PHE A 50 10.01 4.66 5.65
CA PHE A 50 8.57 4.60 5.36
C PHE A 50 8.34 4.33 3.88
N VAL A 51 7.30 3.54 3.58
CA VAL A 51 6.87 3.22 2.21
C VAL A 51 5.47 3.75 1.96
N VAL A 52 5.21 4.11 0.70
CA VAL A 52 3.87 4.46 0.23
C VAL A 52 3.23 3.21 -0.35
N LEU A 53 2.05 2.87 0.14
CA LEU A 53 1.23 1.76 -0.34
C LEU A 53 0.10 2.30 -1.23
N THR A 54 -0.28 1.49 -2.22
CA THR A 54 -1.47 1.70 -3.04
C THR A 54 -2.16 0.36 -3.27
N CYS A 55 -3.45 0.41 -3.53
CA CYS A 55 -4.19 -0.77 -3.94
C CYS A 55 -3.77 -1.18 -5.35
N THR A 56 -3.12 -2.33 -5.50
CA THR A 56 -2.78 -2.89 -6.82
C THR A 56 -3.91 -3.76 -7.35
N ASP A 57 -4.57 -4.52 -6.47
CA ASP A 57 -5.62 -5.48 -6.79
C ASP A 57 -6.62 -5.57 -5.61
N VAL A 58 -7.90 -5.79 -5.91
CA VAL A 58 -8.97 -5.98 -4.93
C VAL A 58 -9.58 -7.36 -5.14
N PHE A 59 -9.63 -8.17 -4.09
CA PHE A 59 -10.28 -9.48 -4.10
C PHE A 59 -11.57 -9.43 -3.26
N ARG A 60 -12.69 -9.87 -3.83
CA ARG A 60 -14.00 -9.94 -3.19
C ARG A 60 -14.23 -11.33 -2.59
N PRO A 61 -15.07 -11.49 -1.55
CA PRO A 61 -15.37 -12.81 -0.98
C PRO A 61 -15.99 -13.80 -1.98
N THR A 62 -16.64 -13.30 -3.03
CA THR A 62 -17.20 -14.09 -4.13
C THR A 62 -16.16 -14.43 -5.20
N ASP A 63 -14.98 -13.82 -5.15
CA ASP A 63 -13.92 -14.10 -6.10
C ASP A 63 -13.48 -15.54 -5.85
N ARG A 64 -13.80 -16.39 -6.82
CA ARG A 64 -13.26 -17.72 -6.87
C ARG A 64 -11.90 -17.60 -7.53
N LEU A 65 -10.89 -18.20 -6.91
CA LEU A 65 -9.69 -18.58 -7.63
C LEU A 65 -10.16 -19.51 -8.74
N LEU A 66 -10.28 -18.96 -9.95
CA LEU A 66 -10.33 -19.79 -11.14
C LEU A 66 -8.88 -20.26 -11.31
N ASP A 67 -8.53 -21.35 -10.63
CA ASP A 67 -7.30 -22.09 -10.86
C ASP A 67 -7.36 -22.67 -12.27
N HIS A 68 -7.12 -21.81 -13.26
CA HIS A 68 -6.81 -22.19 -14.62
C HIS A 68 -5.35 -21.89 -14.87
N GLY A 69 -4.50 -22.61 -14.15
CA GLY A 69 -3.13 -22.88 -14.54
C GLY A 69 -2.16 -21.71 -14.43
N LEU A 70 -1.22 -21.86 -13.51
CA LEU A 70 0.12 -21.31 -13.63
C LEU A 70 0.67 -21.58 -15.03
N PHE A 71 0.93 -20.52 -15.81
CA PHE A 71 1.98 -20.46 -16.84
C PHE A 71 2.53 -19.04 -16.92
#